data_AF-A0A7K0G290-F1
#
_entry.id   AF-A0A7K0G290-F1
#
_cell.length_a   1.000
_cell.length_b   1.000
_cell.length_c   1.000
_cell.angle_alpha   90.00
_cell.angle_beta   90.00
_cell.angle_gamma   90.00
#
_symmetry.space_group_name_H-M   'P 1'
#
loop_
_entity.id
_entity.type
_entity.pdbx_description
1 polymer ?
#
loop_
_entity_poly.entity_id
_entity_poly.type
_entity_poly.pdbx_seq_one_letter_code
_entity_poly.pdbx_strand_id
1 'polypeptide(L)'
;MKNTLRFFAFLDLISIILLGKQFWGMITHIQETPDQLVSQVKVWLTLFLFVLLFVSAIGLLMVKKIGFIAYYIQFPFRLVVWIFSVGFITYLPELLNLSEAWFNILFRICFIAEFFRLYFTVRIHRRHF
;
A
#
# COMPACT_ATOMS: atom_id res chain seq x y z
N MET A 1 16.15 2.51 -14.96
CA MET A 1 15.24 1.55 -14.25
C MET A 1 15.51 1.44 -12.76
N LYS A 2 16.77 1.53 -12.28
CA LYS A 2 17.07 1.58 -10.83
C LYS A 2 16.36 2.74 -10.10
N ASN A 3 16.22 3.90 -10.72
CA ASN A 3 15.50 5.04 -10.11
C ASN A 3 14.00 4.77 -9.94
N THR A 4 13.36 4.04 -10.87
CA THR A 4 11.94 3.65 -10.75
C THR A 4 11.72 2.69 -9.58
N LEU A 5 12.62 1.72 -9.39
CA LEU A 5 12.61 0.81 -8.22
C LEU A 5 12.78 1.58 -6.91
N ARG A 6 13.72 2.53 -6.86
CA ARG A 6 13.92 3.40 -5.70
C ARG A 6 12.70 4.28 -5.42
N PHE A 7 12.06 4.81 -6.46
CA PHE A 7 10.82 5.58 -6.32
C PHE A 7 9.68 4.71 -5.73
N PHE A 8 9.52 3.47 -6.19
CA PHE A 8 8.55 2.55 -5.61
C PHE A 8 8.87 2.17 -4.16
N ALA A 9 10.15 1.96 -3.83
CA ALA A 9 10.57 1.72 -2.45
C ALA A 9 10.29 2.95 -1.56
N PHE A 10 10.49 4.16 -2.09
CA PHE A 10 10.16 5.39 -1.39
C PHE A 10 8.65 5.56 -1.15
N LEU A 11 7.83 5.27 -2.16
CA LEU A 11 6.37 5.25 -2.01
C LEU A 11 5.91 4.22 -0.97
N ASP A 12 6.51 3.02 -0.96
CA ASP A 12 6.23 2.00 0.07
C ASP A 12 6.65 2.50 1.47
N LEU A 13 7.76 3.23 1.59
CA LEU A 13 8.21 3.80 2.86
C LEU A 13 7.27 4.90 3.37
N ILE A 14 6.80 5.78 2.50
CA ILE A 14 5.74 6.75 2.82
C ILE A 14 4.46 6.03 3.26
N SER A 15 4.06 4.99 2.51
CA SER A 15 2.88 4.18 2.85
C SER A 15 3.02 3.55 4.23
N ILE A 16 4.19 3.02 4.59
CA ILE A 16 4.49 2.48 5.93
C ILE A 16 4.28 3.55 7.01
N ILE A 17 4.79 4.76 6.81
CA ILE A 17 4.67 5.85 7.81
C ILE A 17 3.20 6.22 8.02
N LEU A 18 2.44 6.40 6.94
CA LEU A 18 1.01 6.75 7.01
C LEU A 18 0.16 5.60 7.58
N LEU A 19 0.42 4.38 7.14
CA LEU A 19 -0.24 3.19 7.68
C LEU A 19 0.08 3.01 9.16
N GLY A 20 1.27 3.39 9.62
CA GLY A 20 1.63 3.33 11.04
C GLY A 20 0.66 4.11 11.94
N LYS A 21 0.14 5.26 11.48
CA LYS A 21 -0.85 6.04 12.22
C LYS A 21 -2.23 5.38 12.24
N GLN A 22 -2.70 4.88 11.09
CA GLN A 22 -3.95 4.09 11.02
C GLN A 22 -3.85 2.82 11.87
N PHE A 23 -2.70 2.16 11.85
CA PHE A 23 -2.39 0.95 12.59
C PHE A 23 -2.38 1.17 14.10
N TRP A 24 -1.78 2.27 14.56
CA TRP A 24 -1.84 2.66 15.98
C TRP A 24 -3.28 2.95 16.44
N GLY A 25 -4.07 3.60 15.58
CA GLY A 25 -5.50 3.82 15.81
C GLY A 25 -6.29 2.51 15.89
N MET A 26 -6.02 1.55 15.00
CA MET A 26 -6.64 0.23 15.03
C MET A 26 -6.25 -0.54 16.30
N ILE A 27 -4.97 -0.61 16.65
CA ILE A 27 -4.49 -1.34 17.84
C ILE A 27 -5.07 -0.78 19.14
N THR A 28 -5.17 0.55 19.26
CA THR A 28 -5.67 1.21 20.46
C THR A 28 -7.19 1.06 20.65
N HIS A 29 -7.96 0.84 19.57
CA HIS A 29 -9.41 0.63 19.61
C HIS A 29 -9.84 -0.83 19.36
N ILE A 30 -8.90 -1.80 19.45
CA ILE A 30 -9.20 -3.24 19.30
C ILE A 30 -10.28 -3.72 20.28
N GLN A 31 -10.42 -3.11 21.45
CA GLN A 31 -11.38 -3.51 22.48
C GLN A 31 -12.80 -2.94 22.30
N GLU A 32 -13.01 -1.92 21.47
CA GLU A 32 -14.32 -1.29 21.26
C GLU A 32 -14.95 -1.62 19.90
N THR A 33 -14.26 -2.41 19.06
CA THR A 33 -14.77 -2.73 17.73
C THR A 33 -15.81 -3.85 17.83
N PRO A 34 -17.08 -3.60 17.46
CA PRO A 34 -18.16 -4.57 17.63
C PRO A 34 -17.91 -5.84 16.81
N ASP A 35 -18.41 -6.97 17.31
CA ASP A 35 -18.31 -8.36 16.82
C ASP A 35 -18.59 -8.55 15.31
N GLN A 36 -17.70 -8.07 14.44
CA GLN A 36 -17.74 -8.33 13.01
C GLN A 36 -16.41 -8.97 12.58
N LEU A 37 -16.47 -10.27 12.28
CA LEU A 37 -15.37 -11.08 11.76
C LEU A 37 -14.61 -10.40 10.61
N VAL A 38 -15.31 -9.62 9.78
CA VAL A 38 -14.73 -8.85 8.66
C VAL A 38 -13.73 -7.78 9.14
N SER A 39 -13.99 -7.14 10.29
CA SER A 39 -13.12 -6.12 10.85
C SER A 39 -11.84 -6.73 11.42
N GLN A 40 -11.95 -7.82 12.19
CA GLN A 40 -10.78 -8.53 12.72
C GLN A 40 -9.89 -9.12 11.61
N VAL A 41 -10.49 -9.72 10.57
CA VAL A 41 -9.74 -10.23 9.41
C VAL A 41 -9.01 -9.11 8.70
N LYS A 42 -9.63 -7.93 8.52
CA LYS A 42 -8.96 -6.75 7.93
C LYS A 42 -7.78 -6.28 8.78
N VAL A 43 -7.89 -6.27 10.11
CA VAL A 43 -6.77 -5.90 11.00
C VAL A 43 -5.59 -6.86 10.83
N TRP A 44 -5.83 -8.16 10.87
CA TRP A 44 -4.79 -9.18 10.66
C TRP A 44 -4.18 -9.10 9.26
N LEU A 45 -5.00 -8.84 8.23
CA LEU A 45 -4.53 -8.69 6.86
C LEU A 45 -3.69 -7.42 6.69
N THR A 46 -4.05 -6.35 7.38
CA THR A 46 -3.29 -5.08 7.41
C THR A 46 -1.94 -5.27 8.09
N LEU A 47 -1.91 -5.99 9.23
CA LEU A 47 -0.69 -6.43 9.92
C LEU A 47 0.24 -7.21 8.97
N PHE A 48 -0.32 -8.21 8.29
CA PHE A 48 0.42 -9.04 7.34
C PHE A 48 0.97 -8.19 6.18
N LEU A 49 0.14 -7.32 5.60
CA LEU A 49 0.54 -6.38 4.56
C LEU A 49 1.66 -5.43 5.01
N PHE A 50 1.60 -4.95 6.25
CA PHE A 50 2.60 -4.07 6.83
C PHE A 50 3.97 -4.75 6.91
N VAL A 51 4.02 -6.00 7.37
CA VAL A 51 5.27 -6.78 7.38
C VAL A 51 5.78 -7.02 5.96
N LEU A 52 4.91 -7.41 5.02
CA LEU A 52 5.33 -7.59 3.62
C LEU A 52 5.80 -6.27 2.98
N LEU A 53 5.32 -5.11 3.45
CA LEU A 53 5.67 -3.79 2.91
C LEU A 53 7.13 -3.48 3.20
N PHE A 54 7.60 -3.81 4.41
CA PHE A 54 9.02 -3.75 4.76
C PHE A 54 9.86 -4.70 3.89
N VAL A 55 9.40 -5.94 3.70
CA VAL A 55 10.11 -6.93 2.86
C VAL A 55 10.18 -6.47 1.40
N SER A 56 9.09 -5.92 0.86
CA SER A 56 9.02 -5.31 -0.47
C SER A 56 10.00 -4.14 -0.58
N ALA A 57 9.95 -3.17 0.35
CA ALA A 57 10.81 -2.00 0.32
C ALA A 57 12.30 -2.37 0.37
N ILE A 58 12.70 -3.25 1.30
CA ILE A 58 14.09 -3.72 1.43
C ILE A 58 14.50 -4.51 0.19
N GLY A 59 13.63 -5.41 -0.29
CA GLY A 59 13.89 -6.24 -1.47
C GLY A 59 14.04 -5.43 -2.75
N LEU A 60 13.22 -4.38 -2.92
CA LEU A 60 13.28 -3.44 -4.06
C LEU A 60 14.54 -2.57 -3.99
N LEU A 61 14.95 -2.12 -2.80
CA LEU A 61 16.20 -1.37 -2.60
C LEU A 61 17.44 -2.20 -2.95
N MET A 62 17.45 -3.49 -2.60
CA MET A 62 18.54 -4.40 -2.92
C MET A 62 18.44 -5.01 -4.33
N VAL A 63 17.41 -4.68 -5.12
CA VAL A 63 17.15 -5.24 -6.47
C VAL A 63 17.11 -6.79 -6.46
N LYS A 64 16.63 -7.39 -5.37
CA LYS A 64 16.53 -8.85 -5.22
C LYS A 64 15.17 -9.33 -5.75
N LYS A 65 15.12 -10.55 -6.32
CA LYS A 65 13.87 -11.23 -6.75
C LYS A 65 12.78 -11.20 -5.67
N ILE A 66 13.20 -11.30 -4.41
CA ILE A 66 12.32 -11.34 -3.23
C ILE A 66 11.44 -10.08 -3.14
N GLY A 67 11.95 -8.90 -3.48
CA GLY A 67 11.14 -7.66 -3.46
C GLY A 67 10.01 -7.67 -4.48
N PHE A 68 10.26 -8.23 -5.66
CA PHE A 68 9.23 -8.39 -6.70
C PHE A 68 8.17 -9.41 -6.32
N ILE A 69 8.60 -10.56 -5.77
CA ILE A 69 7.69 -11.64 -5.32
C ILE A 69 6.82 -11.15 -4.17
N ALA A 70 7.41 -10.47 -3.18
CA ALA A 70 6.67 -9.86 -2.08
C ALA A 70 5.60 -8.90 -2.62
N TYR A 71 5.95 -8.04 -3.57
CA TYR A 71 4.98 -7.14 -4.20
C TYR A 71 3.83 -7.87 -4.90
N TYR A 72 4.10 -8.94 -5.66
CA TYR A 72 3.04 -9.71 -6.33
C TYR A 72 2.07 -10.34 -5.34
N ILE A 73 2.57 -10.85 -4.22
CA ILE A 73 1.74 -11.42 -3.15
C ILE A 73 0.91 -10.32 -2.50
N GLN A 74 1.48 -9.13 -2.26
CA GLN A 74 0.78 -8.01 -1.64
C GLN A 74 -0.33 -7.41 -2.49
N PHE A 75 -0.14 -7.36 -3.81
CA PHE A 75 -1.02 -6.67 -4.73
C PHE A 75 -2.52 -7.00 -4.53
N PRO A 76 -2.97 -8.28 -4.52
CA PRO A 76 -4.38 -8.59 -4.31
C PRO A 76 -4.88 -8.12 -2.94
N PHE A 77 -4.07 -8.26 -1.89
CA PHE A 77 -4.45 -7.83 -0.55
C PHE A 77 -4.54 -6.30 -0.43
N ARG A 78 -3.67 -5.55 -1.11
CA ARG A 78 -3.74 -4.09 -1.19
C ARG A 78 -5.06 -3.60 -1.77
N LEU A 79 -5.58 -4.29 -2.80
CA LEU A 79 -6.90 -3.97 -3.37
C LEU A 79 -8.02 -4.23 -2.36
N VAL A 80 -7.96 -5.33 -1.60
CA VAL A 80 -8.98 -5.71 -0.60
C VAL A 80 -9.01 -4.78 0.61
N VAL A 81 -7.83 -4.32 1.06
CA VAL A 81 -7.70 -3.44 2.24
C VAL A 81 -7.71 -1.97 1.85
N TRP A 82 -7.76 -1.65 0.54
CA TRP A 82 -7.78 -0.27 0.02
C TRP A 82 -6.50 0.50 0.37
N ILE A 83 -5.39 -0.23 0.52
CA ILE A 83 -4.07 0.30 0.86
C ILE A 83 -3.24 0.40 -0.42
N PHE A 84 -3.21 1.58 -1.00
CA PHE A 84 -2.46 1.86 -2.23
C PHE A 84 -1.15 2.57 -1.90
N SER A 85 -0.11 2.35 -2.72
CA SER A 85 1.17 3.06 -2.56
C SER A 85 1.08 4.57 -2.67
N VAL A 86 0.10 5.04 -3.44
CA VAL A 86 -0.17 6.45 -3.64
C VAL A 86 -1.45 6.86 -2.88
N GLY A 87 -1.99 5.95 -2.06
CA GLY A 87 -3.22 6.16 -1.29
C GLY A 87 -3.14 7.35 -0.35
N PHE A 88 -1.96 7.78 0.06
CA PHE A 88 -1.78 9.00 0.86
C PHE A 88 -2.35 10.25 0.19
N ILE A 89 -2.49 10.27 -1.14
CA ILE A 89 -3.09 11.40 -1.86
C ILE A 89 -4.58 11.54 -1.53
N THR A 90 -5.28 10.46 -1.14
CA THR A 90 -6.69 10.56 -0.75
C THR A 90 -6.89 11.24 0.60
N TYR A 91 -5.81 11.49 1.37
CA TYR A 91 -5.85 12.32 2.57
C TYR A 91 -5.81 13.83 2.27
N LEU A 92 -5.36 14.25 1.08
CA LEU A 92 -5.33 15.67 0.71
C LEU A 92 -6.71 16.33 0.68
N PRO A 93 -7.76 15.71 0.11
CA PRO A 93 -9.12 16.25 0.17
C PRO A 93 -9.61 16.47 1.60
N GLU A 94 -9.30 15.54 2.49
CA GLU A 94 -9.69 15.60 3.90
C GLU A 94 -8.98 16.74 4.62
N LEU A 95 -7.68 16.95 4.37
CA LEU A 95 -6.92 18.05 4.94
C LEU A 95 -7.37 19.43 4.41
N LEU A 96 -7.81 19.50 3.16
CA LEU A 96 -8.22 20.73 2.49
C LEU A 96 -9.74 21.00 2.54
N ASN A 97 -10.50 20.16 3.26
CA ASN A 97 -11.98 20.22 3.32
C ASN A 97 -12.63 20.27 1.93
N LEU A 98 -12.09 19.52 0.96
CA LEU A 98 -12.64 19.42 -0.39
C LEU A 98 -13.82 18.44 -0.41
N SER A 99 -14.76 18.65 -1.34
CA SER A 99 -15.94 17.79 -1.50
C SER A 99 -15.58 16.32 -1.73
N GLU A 100 -16.45 15.39 -1.30
CA GLU A 100 -16.30 13.93 -1.50
C GLU A 100 -16.06 13.51 -2.96
N ALA A 101 -16.48 14.31 -3.94
CA ALA A 101 -16.18 14.08 -5.34
C ALA A 101 -14.66 14.02 -5.62
N TRP A 102 -13.88 14.88 -4.97
CA TRP A 102 -12.42 14.90 -5.10
C TRP A 102 -11.77 13.66 -4.48
N PHE A 103 -12.29 13.20 -3.34
CA PHE A 103 -11.88 11.93 -2.74
C PHE A 103 -12.10 10.77 -3.72
N ASN A 104 -13.30 10.66 -4.30
CA ASN A 104 -13.63 9.59 -5.26
C ASN A 104 -12.75 9.61 -6.52
N ILE A 105 -12.43 10.80 -7.04
CA ILE A 105 -11.54 10.94 -8.19
C ILE A 105 -10.12 10.49 -7.84
N LEU A 106 -9.56 10.99 -6.74
CA LEU A 106 -8.20 10.63 -6.31
C LEU A 106 -8.12 9.14 -5.97
N PHE A 107 -9.17 8.59 -5.37
CA PHE A 107 -9.25 7.16 -5.08
C PHE A 107 -9.15 6.30 -6.35
N ARG A 108 -9.90 6.66 -7.41
CA ARG A 108 -9.81 5.97 -8.71
C ARG A 108 -8.42 6.11 -9.33
N ILE A 109 -7.80 7.28 -9.21
CA ILE A 109 -6.43 7.51 -9.69
C ILE A 109 -5.44 6.62 -8.92
N CYS A 110 -5.57 6.50 -7.59
CA CYS A 110 -4.76 5.59 -6.78
C CYS A 110 -4.90 4.14 -7.22
N PHE A 111 -6.13 3.71 -7.50
CA PHE A 111 -6.40 2.37 -8.01
C PHE A 111 -5.66 2.13 -9.33
N ILE A 112 -5.83 3.03 -10.31
CA ILE A 112 -5.16 2.95 -11.61
C ILE A 112 -3.63 2.98 -11.45
N ALA A 113 -3.09 3.84 -10.58
CA ALA A 113 -1.67 3.96 -10.31
C ALA A 113 -1.06 2.66 -9.75
N GLU A 114 -1.81 1.92 -8.94
CA GLU A 114 -1.36 0.62 -8.42
C GLU A 114 -1.24 -0.42 -9.55
N PHE A 115 -2.15 -0.42 -10.53
CA PHE A 115 -2.00 -1.27 -11.72
C PHE A 115 -0.81 -0.87 -12.59
N PHE A 116 -0.56 0.43 -12.75
CA PHE A 116 0.66 0.90 -13.42
C PHE A 116 1.91 0.42 -12.68
N ARG A 117 1.92 0.48 -11.34
CA ARG A 117 3.01 -0.03 -10.52
C ARG A 117 3.26 -1.52 -10.76
N LEU A 118 2.19 -2.33 -10.81
CA LEU A 118 2.30 -3.74 -11.15
C LEU A 118 2.89 -3.96 -12.55
N TYR A 119 2.39 -3.25 -13.55
CA TYR A 119 2.90 -3.32 -14.91
C TYR A 119 4.40 -3.00 -15.00
N PHE A 120 4.84 -1.91 -14.36
CA PHE A 120 6.26 -1.55 -14.32
C PHE A 120 7.09 -2.58 -13.56
N THR A 121 6.56 -3.14 -12.48
CA THR A 121 7.23 -4.19 -11.70
C THR A 121 7.45 -5.45 -12.54
N VAL A 122 6.44 -5.90 -13.30
CA VAL A 122 6.55 -7.04 -14.24
C VAL A 122 7.56 -6.74 -15.35
N ARG A 123 7.49 -5.55 -15.95
CA ARG A 123 8.39 -5.17 -17.05
C ARG A 123 9.85 -5.09 -16.60
N ILE A 124 10.11 -4.62 -15.37
CA ILE A 124 11.44 -4.58 -14.78
C ILE A 124 11.91 -5.99 -14.44
N HIS A 125 11.04 -6.82 -13.87
CA HIS A 125 11.34 -8.22 -13.54
C HIS A 125 11.81 -8.99 -14.78
N ARG A 126 11.03 -8.95 -15.87
CA ARG A 126 11.37 -9.61 -17.16
C ARG A 126 12.67 -9.11 -17.80
N ARG A 127 13.12 -7.89 -17.47
CA ARG A 127 14.35 -7.31 -18.05
C ARG A 127 15.59 -7.65 -17.24
N HIS A 128 15.45 -7.93 -15.94
CA HIS A 128 16.58 -8.25 -15.04
C HIS A 128 16.71 -9.75 -14.76
N PHE A 129 15.68 -10.54 -15.03
CA PHE A 129 15.62 -11.99 -14.82
C PHE A 129 14.91 -12.67 -15.99
#